data_AF-L2GKN7-F1
#
_entry.id   AF-L2GKN7-F1
#
_cell.length_a   1.000
_cell.length_b   1.000
_cell.length_c   1.000
_cell.angle_alpha   90.00
_cell.angle_beta   90.00
_cell.angle_gamma   90.00
#
_symmetry.space_group_name_H-M   'P 1'
#
loop_
_entity.id
_entity.type
_entity.pdbx_description
1 polymer ?
#
loop_
_entity_poly.entity_id
_entity_poly.type
_entity_poly.pdbx_seq_one_letter_code
_entity_poly.pdbx_strand_id
1 'polypeptide(L)'
;MFRAVNTESESERKRILFERTRIQALYFSVAKTLNIDKFVELKVQFEQNQGLYSAGKANLLFSLVRKTPMEKLEELIEKYGVLESKPAFFEFIRKCIENEKFVKAKKLLNMARTKGWWCNDLFDLENTIECKYFKGGKIKKKPVFKNFMI
;
A
#
# COMPACT_ATOMS: atom_id res chain seq x y z
N MET A 1 9.46 -36.74 35.20
CA MET A 1 10.31 -35.52 35.27
C MET A 1 9.46 -34.36 34.75
N PHE A 2 8.86 -33.57 35.63
CA PHE A 2 7.97 -32.46 35.24
C PHE A 2 8.82 -31.26 34.81
N ARG A 3 8.71 -30.84 33.54
CA ARG A 3 9.28 -29.55 33.10
C ARG A 3 8.36 -28.44 33.59
N ALA A 4 8.94 -27.44 34.26
CA ALA A 4 8.18 -26.31 34.78
C ALA A 4 7.50 -25.57 33.61
N VAL A 5 6.20 -25.35 33.73
CA VAL A 5 5.33 -24.67 32.74
C VAL A 5 5.91 -23.34 32.25
N ASN A 6 6.71 -22.66 33.09
CA ASN A 6 7.36 -21.39 32.74
C ASN A 6 8.43 -21.52 31.64
N THR A 7 9.11 -22.66 31.51
CA THR A 7 10.19 -22.85 30.51
C THR A 7 9.68 -22.92 29.07
N GLU A 8 8.49 -23.45 28.84
CA GLU A 8 7.89 -23.51 27.50
C GLU A 8 7.51 -22.10 27.01
N SER A 9 6.94 -21.27 27.89
CA SER A 9 6.57 -19.88 27.57
C SER A 9 7.76 -18.97 27.24
N GLU A 10 8.91 -19.14 27.92
CA GLU A 10 10.12 -18.38 27.57
C GLU A 10 10.70 -18.79 26.22
N SER A 11 10.65 -20.08 25.90
CA SER A 11 11.16 -20.61 24.63
C SER A 11 10.36 -20.08 23.43
N GLU A 12 9.03 -19.98 23.59
CA GLU A 12 8.13 -19.44 22.59
C GLU A 12 8.34 -17.93 22.39
N ARG A 13 8.43 -17.17 23.48
CA ARG A 13 8.76 -15.73 23.43
C ARG A 13 10.06 -15.47 22.67
N LYS A 14 11.10 -16.27 22.91
CA LYS A 14 12.37 -16.18 22.18
C LYS A 14 12.20 -16.43 20.68
N ARG A 15 11.37 -17.40 20.28
CA ARG A 15 11.08 -17.68 18.85
C ARG A 15 10.31 -16.55 18.19
N ILE A 16 9.31 -15.97 18.86
CA ILE A 16 8.56 -14.81 18.39
C ILE A 16 9.50 -13.62 18.16
N LEU A 17 10.38 -13.33 19.13
CA LEU A 17 11.37 -12.26 19.03
C LEU A 17 12.36 -12.52 17.89
N PHE A 18 12.83 -13.75 17.73
CA PHE A 18 13.74 -14.11 16.64
C PHE A 18 13.11 -13.90 15.26
N GLU A 19 11.86 -14.34 15.07
CA GLU A 19 11.14 -14.08 13.82
C GLU A 19 10.94 -12.58 13.59
N ARG A 20 10.59 -11.81 14.63
CA ARG A 20 10.47 -10.35 14.55
C ARG A 20 11.76 -9.70 14.03
N THR A 21 12.91 -10.06 14.61
CA THR A 21 14.22 -9.56 14.18
C THR A 21 14.53 -9.98 12.75
N ARG A 22 14.18 -11.20 12.34
CA ARG A 22 14.34 -11.69 10.97
C ARG A 22 13.50 -10.88 9.98
N ILE A 23 12.23 -10.60 10.29
CA ILE A 23 11.34 -9.76 9.47
C ILE A 23 11.96 -8.38 9.29
N GLN A 24 12.43 -7.75 10.38
CA GLN A 24 13.04 -6.42 10.33
C GLN A 24 14.33 -6.41 9.49
N ALA A 25 15.22 -7.36 9.72
CA ALA A 25 16.47 -7.48 8.97
C ALA A 25 16.19 -7.65 7.47
N LEU A 26 15.23 -8.51 7.12
CA LEU A 26 14.83 -8.71 5.74
C LEU A 26 14.22 -7.43 5.15
N TYR A 27 13.32 -6.76 5.87
CA TYR A 27 12.75 -5.47 5.46
C TYR A 27 13.83 -4.45 5.14
N PHE A 28 14.81 -4.24 6.01
CA PHE A 28 15.88 -3.26 5.76
C PHE A 28 16.78 -3.66 4.60
N SER A 29 17.06 -4.95 4.42
CA SER A 29 17.84 -5.43 3.26
C SER A 29 17.11 -5.18 1.93
N VAL A 30 15.80 -5.41 1.92
CA VAL A 30 14.94 -5.26 0.76
C VAL A 30 14.64 -3.79 0.48
N ALA A 31 14.47 -2.95 1.50
CA ALA A 31 14.25 -1.51 1.34
C ALA A 31 15.42 -0.83 0.61
N LYS A 32 16.64 -1.36 0.75
CA LYS A 32 17.84 -0.87 0.05
C LYS A 32 17.87 -1.30 -1.42
N THR A 33 17.53 -2.55 -1.72
CA THR A 33 17.66 -3.15 -3.06
C THR A 33 16.39 -3.07 -3.91
N LEU A 34 15.23 -2.84 -3.28
CA LEU A 34 13.88 -2.92 -3.83
C LEU A 34 13.50 -4.28 -4.44
N ASN A 35 14.30 -5.33 -4.22
CA ASN A 35 13.92 -6.68 -4.60
C ASN A 35 13.00 -7.28 -3.53
N ILE A 36 11.69 -7.11 -3.72
CA ILE A 36 10.68 -7.46 -2.72
C ILE A 36 10.29 -8.95 -2.71
N ASP A 37 10.73 -9.75 -3.68
CA ASP A 37 10.37 -11.17 -3.82
C ASP A 37 10.56 -11.94 -2.52
N LYS A 38 11.78 -11.84 -1.95
CA LYS A 38 12.15 -12.52 -0.71
C LYS A 38 11.29 -12.10 0.48
N PHE A 39 10.82 -10.85 0.50
CA PHE A 39 9.96 -10.36 1.58
C PHE A 39 8.53 -10.86 1.41
N VAL A 40 7.98 -10.85 0.19
CA VAL A 40 6.62 -11.31 -0.08
C VAL A 40 6.47 -12.82 0.17
N GLU A 41 7.50 -13.60 -0.13
CA GLU A 41 7.53 -15.05 0.09
C GLU A 41 7.70 -15.46 1.57
N LEU A 42 8.03 -14.51 2.45
CA LEU A 42 8.22 -14.81 3.86
C LEU A 42 6.91 -15.26 4.50
N LYS A 43 6.88 -16.51 4.96
CA LYS A 43 5.78 -17.06 5.77
C LYS A 43 6.00 -16.68 7.24
N VAL A 44 5.14 -15.80 7.76
CA VAL A 44 5.08 -15.47 9.17
C VAL A 44 4.39 -16.61 9.91
N GLN A 45 5.04 -17.13 10.94
CA GLN A 45 4.58 -18.24 11.77
C GLN A 45 3.81 -17.74 12.99
N PHE A 46 4.20 -16.59 13.55
CA PHE A 46 3.61 -16.06 14.77
C PHE A 46 2.69 -14.88 14.49
N GLU A 47 1.42 -14.99 14.89
CA GLU A 47 0.39 -13.97 14.67
C GLU A 47 0.77 -12.59 15.23
N GLN A 48 1.51 -12.57 16.34
CA GLN A 48 2.02 -11.34 16.96
C GLN A 48 2.91 -10.51 16.02
N ASN A 49 3.55 -11.16 15.05
CA ASN A 49 4.41 -10.51 14.06
C ASN A 49 3.69 -10.20 12.74
N GLN A 50 2.45 -10.64 12.57
CA GLN A 50 1.68 -10.45 11.33
C GLN A 50 1.46 -8.97 11.02
N GLY A 51 1.19 -8.16 12.04
CA GLY A 51 1.03 -6.71 11.89
C GLY A 51 2.30 -6.03 11.39
N LEU A 52 3.46 -6.42 11.95
CA LEU A 52 4.76 -5.90 11.53
C LEU A 52 5.08 -6.27 10.07
N TYR A 53 4.83 -7.54 9.70
CA TYR A 53 5.01 -8.01 8.34
C TYR A 53 4.11 -7.25 7.36
N SER A 54 2.83 -7.10 7.68
CA SER A 54 1.85 -6.43 6.83
C SER A 54 2.18 -4.95 6.61
N ALA A 55 2.60 -4.25 7.68
CA ALA A 55 3.07 -2.87 7.59
C ALA A 55 4.35 -2.75 6.76
N GLY A 56 5.31 -3.66 6.98
CA GLY A 56 6.53 -3.73 6.18
C GLY A 56 6.25 -3.96 4.69
N LYS A 57 5.36 -4.90 4.37
CA LYS A 57 4.93 -5.19 2.99
C LYS A 57 4.30 -3.96 2.35
N ALA A 58 3.37 -3.29 3.04
CA ALA A 58 2.73 -2.08 2.53
C ALA A 58 3.74 -0.95 2.21
N ASN A 59 4.72 -0.72 3.10
CA ASN A 59 5.76 0.29 2.90
C ASN A 59 6.70 -0.05 1.74
N LEU A 60 7.05 -1.33 1.58
CA LEU A 60 7.87 -1.80 0.46
C LEU A 60 7.12 -1.65 -0.87
N LEU A 61 5.83 -2.01 -0.92
CA LEU A 61 4.99 -1.84 -2.10
C LEU A 61 4.83 -0.36 -2.46
N PHE A 62 4.60 0.52 -1.48
CA PHE A 62 4.58 1.96 -1.70
C PHE A 62 5.89 2.46 -2.31
N SER A 63 7.03 2.02 -1.75
CA SER A 63 8.35 2.40 -2.23
C SER A 63 8.63 1.87 -3.64
N LEU A 64 8.19 0.65 -3.95
CA LEU A 64 8.26 0.05 -5.28
C LEU A 64 7.50 0.90 -6.30
N VAL A 65 6.23 1.20 -6.01
CA VAL A 65 5.38 2.02 -6.90
C VAL A 65 6.01 3.40 -7.12
N ARG A 66 6.48 4.05 -6.06
CA ARG A 66 7.08 5.39 -6.13
C ARG A 66 8.34 5.41 -6.99
N LYS A 67 9.23 4.43 -6.85
CA LYS A 67 10.55 4.43 -7.49
C LYS A 67 10.57 3.78 -8.88
N THR A 68 9.66 2.87 -9.20
CA THR A 68 9.66 2.16 -10.49
C THR A 68 9.00 2.99 -11.60
N PRO A 69 9.63 3.20 -12.77
CA PRO A 69 9.01 3.90 -13.90
C PRO A 69 7.66 3.30 -14.33
N MET A 70 6.78 4.12 -14.89
CA MET A 70 5.39 3.72 -15.18
C MET A 70 5.30 2.56 -16.19
N GLU A 71 6.24 2.47 -17.12
CA GLU A 71 6.31 1.45 -18.17
C GLU A 71 6.52 0.04 -17.60
N LYS A 72 7.32 -0.06 -16.54
CA LYS A 72 7.64 -1.34 -15.89
C LYS A 72 6.68 -1.69 -14.75
N LEU A 73 5.85 -0.74 -14.35
CA LEU A 73 5.05 -0.88 -13.14
C LEU A 73 3.85 -1.81 -13.32
N GLU A 74 3.29 -1.89 -14.54
CA GLU A 74 2.08 -2.68 -14.79
C GLU A 74 2.27 -4.17 -14.52
N GLU A 75 3.40 -4.76 -14.93
CA GLU A 75 3.74 -6.16 -14.64
C GLU A 75 3.93 -6.43 -13.15
N LEU A 76 4.48 -5.46 -12.41
CA LEU A 76 4.75 -5.60 -10.99
C LEU A 76 3.50 -5.43 -10.12
N ILE A 77 2.49 -4.71 -10.61
CA ILE A 77 1.24 -4.48 -9.88
C ILE A 77 0.51 -5.80 -9.62
N GLU A 78 0.38 -6.62 -10.66
CA GLU A 78 -0.28 -7.92 -10.57
C GLU A 78 0.57 -8.89 -9.76
N LYS A 79 1.87 -9.00 -10.06
CA LYS A 79 2.79 -9.91 -9.39
C LYS A 79 2.78 -9.76 -7.86
N TYR A 80 2.74 -8.53 -7.37
CA TYR A 80 2.88 -8.26 -5.93
C TYR A 80 1.60 -7.84 -5.22
N GLY A 81 0.46 -7.83 -5.92
CA GLY A 81 -0.82 -7.43 -5.33
C GLY A 81 -0.84 -5.97 -4.87
N VAL A 82 -0.22 -5.06 -5.64
CA VAL A 82 -0.18 -3.62 -5.30
C VAL A 82 -1.59 -3.06 -5.07
N LEU A 83 -2.59 -3.59 -5.78
CA LEU A 83 -3.97 -3.13 -5.67
C LEU A 83 -4.66 -3.48 -4.35
N GLU A 84 -4.11 -4.41 -3.57
CA GLU A 84 -4.65 -4.81 -2.26
C GLU A 84 -4.13 -3.90 -1.14
N SER A 85 -2.96 -3.29 -1.34
CA SER A 85 -2.34 -2.40 -0.37
C SER A 85 -2.84 -0.98 -0.55
N LYS A 86 -3.68 -0.49 0.38
CA LYS A 86 -4.23 0.87 0.35
C LYS A 86 -3.16 1.96 0.11
N PRO A 87 -2.02 2.00 0.83
CA PRO A 87 -0.98 3.01 0.59
C PRO A 87 -0.37 2.93 -0.81
N ALA A 88 -0.01 1.72 -1.26
CA ALA A 88 0.61 1.54 -2.57
C ALA A 88 -0.36 1.83 -3.73
N PHE A 89 -1.65 1.53 -3.53
CA PHE A 89 -2.71 1.83 -4.49
C PHE A 89 -2.88 3.34 -4.71
N PHE A 90 -2.93 4.14 -3.64
CA PHE A 90 -3.05 5.59 -3.78
C PHE A 90 -1.80 6.21 -4.40
N GLU A 91 -0.62 5.70 -4.08
CA GLU A 91 0.61 6.12 -4.77
C GLU A 91 0.59 5.78 -6.26
N PHE A 92 0.00 4.63 -6.61
CA PHE A 92 -0.15 4.26 -8.01
C PHE A 92 -1.10 5.20 -8.76
N ILE A 93 -2.19 5.63 -8.10
CA ILE A 93 -3.09 6.65 -8.66
C ILE A 93 -2.34 7.98 -8.87
N ARG A 94 -1.58 8.45 -7.87
CA ARG A 94 -0.75 9.67 -8.00
C ARG A 94 0.14 9.60 -9.22
N LYS A 95 0.83 8.46 -9.38
CA LYS A 95 1.73 8.23 -10.50
C LYS A 95 0.99 8.21 -11.85
N CYS A 96 -0.22 7.64 -11.90
CA CYS A 96 -1.06 7.72 -13.09
C CYS A 96 -1.41 9.17 -13.44
N ILE A 97 -1.72 10.01 -12.43
CA ILE A 97 -2.04 11.43 -12.62
C ILE A 97 -0.81 12.22 -13.11
N GLU A 98 0.37 11.97 -12.53
CA GLU A 98 1.62 12.59 -12.94
C GLU A 98 2.00 12.28 -14.39
N ASN A 99 1.68 11.07 -14.85
CA ASN A 99 1.89 10.64 -16.23
C ASN A 99 0.67 10.92 -17.14
N GLU A 100 -0.23 11.81 -16.73
CA GLU A 100 -1.42 12.25 -17.49
C GLU A 100 -2.39 11.13 -17.90
N LYS A 101 -2.30 9.95 -17.26
CA LYS A 101 -3.20 8.80 -17.47
C LYS A 101 -4.51 8.98 -16.69
N PHE A 102 -5.22 10.09 -16.90
CA PHE A 102 -6.39 10.50 -16.11
C PHE A 102 -7.55 9.50 -16.17
N VAL A 103 -7.81 8.87 -17.32
CA VAL A 103 -8.87 7.86 -17.48
C VAL A 103 -8.61 6.66 -16.56
N LYS A 104 -7.35 6.20 -16.51
CA LYS A 104 -6.92 5.09 -15.63
C LYS A 104 -7.03 5.50 -14.17
N ALA A 105 -6.54 6.68 -13.82
CA ALA A 105 -6.62 7.22 -12.46
C ALA A 105 -8.08 7.30 -11.96
N LYS A 106 -9.02 7.76 -12.80
CA LYS A 106 -10.45 7.82 -12.45
C LYS A 106 -11.06 6.43 -12.22
N LYS A 107 -10.72 5.44 -13.06
CA LYS A 107 -11.15 4.05 -12.86
C LYS A 107 -10.64 3.49 -11.52
N LEU A 108 -9.39 3.78 -11.18
CA LEU A 108 -8.78 3.36 -9.91
C LEU A 108 -9.43 4.05 -8.70
N LEU A 109 -9.76 5.34 -8.78
CA LEU A 109 -10.49 6.03 -7.69
C LEU A 109 -11.88 5.42 -7.46
N ASN A 110 -12.61 5.09 -8.52
CA ASN A 110 -13.87 4.36 -8.39
C ASN A 110 -13.67 2.99 -7.73
N MET A 111 -12.58 2.29 -8.05
CA MET A 111 -12.24 1.03 -7.38
C MET A 111 -11.95 1.23 -5.88
N ALA A 112 -11.24 2.30 -5.49
CA ALA A 112 -11.05 2.63 -4.06
C ALA A 112 -12.39 2.88 -3.35
N ARG A 113 -13.35 3.56 -4.01
CA ARG A 113 -14.70 3.74 -3.46
C ARG A 113 -15.43 2.42 -3.25
N THR A 114 -15.38 1.51 -4.22
CA THR A 114 -16.00 0.18 -4.09
C THR A 114 -15.37 -0.66 -2.97
N LYS A 115 -14.09 -0.41 -2.65
CA LYS A 115 -13.39 -1.02 -1.51
C LYS A 115 -13.67 -0.33 -0.17
N GLY A 116 -14.47 0.73 -0.15
CA GLY A 116 -14.79 1.50 1.06
C GLY A 116 -13.62 2.34 1.58
N TRP A 117 -12.63 2.66 0.75
CA TRP A 117 -11.44 3.43 1.15
C TRP A 117 -11.69 4.94 1.17
N TRP A 118 -12.68 5.37 1.93
CA TRP A 118 -13.00 6.78 2.15
C TRP A 118 -11.95 7.42 3.05
N CYS A 119 -11.06 8.24 2.48
CA CYS A 119 -10.01 8.95 3.22
C CYS A 119 -9.58 10.23 2.49
N ASN A 120 -8.85 11.11 3.18
CA ASN A 120 -8.37 12.38 2.62
C ASN A 120 -7.63 12.19 1.30
N ASP A 121 -6.75 11.17 1.20
CA ASP A 121 -6.04 10.85 -0.05
C ASP A 121 -6.98 10.63 -1.24
N LEU A 122 -8.14 10.01 -1.02
CA LEU A 122 -9.13 9.78 -2.08
C LEU A 122 -9.68 11.13 -2.57
N PHE A 123 -10.14 11.97 -1.66
CA PHE A 123 -10.72 13.28 -1.97
C PHE A 123 -9.69 14.22 -2.60
N ASP A 124 -8.45 14.21 -2.12
CA ASP A 124 -7.36 15.03 -2.67
C ASP A 124 -7.02 14.63 -4.10
N LEU A 125 -6.98 13.32 -4.39
CA LEU A 125 -6.71 12.82 -5.73
C LEU A 125 -7.87 13.09 -6.70
N GLU A 126 -9.11 12.99 -6.23
CA GLU A 126 -10.30 13.39 -6.99
C GLU A 126 -10.25 14.86 -7.36
N ASN A 127 -10.01 15.74 -6.38
CA ASN A 127 -9.86 17.18 -6.60
C ASN A 127 -8.70 17.49 -7.57
N THR A 128 -7.58 16.75 -7.46
CA THR A 128 -6.42 16.91 -8.33
C THR A 128 -6.76 16.56 -9.77
N ILE A 129 -7.43 15.41 -10.00
CA ILE A 129 -7.89 15.04 -11.33
C ILE A 129 -8.86 16.08 -11.86
N GLU A 130 -9.81 16.54 -11.04
CA GLU A 130 -10.79 17.52 -11.50
C GLU A 130 -10.13 18.84 -11.92
N CYS A 131 -9.18 19.32 -11.13
CA CYS A 131 -8.44 20.54 -11.44
C CYS A 131 -7.57 20.36 -12.70
N LYS A 132 -6.80 19.29 -12.82
CA LYS A 132 -5.89 19.09 -13.96
C LYS A 132 -6.62 18.73 -15.25
N TYR A 133 -7.62 17.85 -15.17
CA TYR A 133 -8.36 17.35 -16.31
C TYR A 133 -9.41 18.34 -16.84
N PHE A 134 -10.15 19.03 -15.94
CA PHE A 134 -11.24 19.91 -16.37
C PHE A 134 -10.90 21.40 -16.42
N LYS A 135 -9.79 21.89 -15.81
CA LYS A 135 -9.37 23.30 -16.00
C LYS A 135 -8.44 23.50 -17.20
N GLY A 136 -7.80 22.44 -17.71
CA GLY A 136 -7.01 22.49 -18.95
C GLY A 136 -7.86 22.50 -20.24
N GLY A 137 -9.12 22.09 -20.17
CA GLY A 137 -10.11 22.27 -21.22
C GLY A 137 -11.14 23.32 -20.80
N LYS A 138 -11.33 24.37 -21.58
CA LYS A 138 -12.39 25.38 -21.36
C LYS A 138 -13.77 24.70 -21.29
N ILE A 139 -14.23 24.35 -20.10
CA ILE A 139 -15.65 24.02 -19.86
C ILE A 139 -16.14 24.91 -18.72
N LYS A 140 -17.11 25.76 -19.05
CA LYS A 140 -17.77 26.69 -18.14
C LYS A 140 -18.45 25.93 -16.99
N LYS A 141 -18.19 26.42 -15.78
CA LYS A 141 -18.84 26.16 -14.47
C LYS A 141 -20.12 25.30 -14.46
N LYS A 142 -20.26 24.48 -13.41
CA LYS A 142 -21.13 24.79 -12.25
C LYS A 142 -20.56 24.13 -10.98
N PRO A 143 -20.34 24.87 -9.88
CA PRO A 143 -20.11 24.25 -8.59
C PRO A 143 -21.45 23.76 -8.06
N VAL A 144 -21.58 22.48 -7.77
CA VAL A 144 -22.67 21.96 -6.94
C VAL A 144 -22.03 21.29 -5.74
N PHE A 145 -21.61 22.12 -4.79
CA PHE A 145 -21.63 21.69 -3.39
C PHE A 145 -23.10 21.60 -3.00
N LYS A 146 -23.64 20.37 -2.89
CA LYS A 146 -24.83 20.14 -2.09
C LYS A 146 -24.41 19.48 -0.80
N ASN A 147 -24.54 20.27 0.25
CA ASN A 147 -24.51 19.98 1.67
C ASN A 147 -24.82 18.52 2.02
N PHE A 148 -23.89 17.86 2.72
CA PHE A 148 -24.25 16.87 3.72
C PHE A 148 -24.58 17.65 5.00
N MET A 149 -25.87 17.82 5.29
CA MET A 149 -26.34 18.03 6.67
C MET A 149 -26.75 16.66 7.22
N ILE A 150 -26.32 16.43 8.45
CA ILE A 150 -26.72 15.35 9.36
C ILE A 150 -28.23 15.37 9.56
#